data_AF-A0A8K1FFH0-F1
#
_entry.id   AF-A0A8K1FFH0-F1
#
_cell.length_a   1.000
_cell.length_b   1.000
_cell.length_c   1.000
_cell.angle_alpha   90.00
_cell.angle_beta   90.00
_cell.angle_gamma   90.00
#
_symmetry.space_group_name_H-M   'P 1'
#
loop_
_entity.id
_entity.type
_entity.pdbx_description
1 polymer ?
#
loop_
_entity_poly.entity_id
_entity_poly.type
_entity_poly.pdbx_seq_one_letter_code
_entity_poly.pdbx_strand_id
1 'polypeptide(L)'
;MYTSSRGRTWELTMSDEFNEPGRDFRPGKDHIWTSLEKPDGVNAALEIYSRSMTSTKCDDDGTCYFYIETIEDHQVISVYNMYINPPAFVNVEFFYRAAMVQSWNKFCYQGGMVEVRAQLPGAVSKKSGNPDLAEGPSGRASTVSYYPTWPGIWMMGNLGRAIFSGSTSRIWPFSYNECNPDVFEPKTSASMLVMAILAMD
;
A
#
# COMPACT_ATOMS: atom_id res chain seq x y z
N MET A 1 -0.72 22.14 -16.86
CA MET A 1 0.16 22.72 -15.82
C MET A 1 -0.72 23.13 -14.66
N TYR A 2 -0.48 22.60 -13.46
CA TYR A 2 -1.35 22.84 -12.30
C TYR A 2 -0.93 24.11 -11.56
N THR A 3 -1.90 24.92 -11.13
CA THR A 3 -1.64 26.14 -10.36
C THR A 3 -2.01 25.92 -8.89
N SER A 4 -1.11 26.26 -7.98
CA SER A 4 -1.36 26.23 -6.54
C SER A 4 -2.42 27.25 -6.11
N SER A 5 -3.00 27.05 -4.94
CA SER A 5 -3.90 28.03 -4.29
C SER A 5 -3.25 29.39 -4.03
N ARG A 6 -1.92 29.50 -4.16
CA ARG A 6 -1.15 30.75 -4.01
C ARG A 6 -0.73 31.35 -5.37
N GLY A 7 -1.33 30.91 -6.48
CA GLY A 7 -1.06 31.44 -7.83
C GLY A 7 0.27 31.03 -8.43
N ARG A 8 1.08 30.20 -7.75
CA ARG A 8 2.32 29.64 -8.29
C ARG A 8 2.04 28.39 -9.09
N THR A 9 2.70 28.22 -10.22
CA THR A 9 2.68 27.00 -11.01
C THR A 9 3.44 25.88 -10.30
N TRP A 10 2.91 24.67 -10.31
CA TRP A 10 3.61 23.49 -9.82
C TRP A 10 4.59 22.95 -10.86
N GLU A 11 5.79 22.60 -10.41
CA GLU A 11 6.82 21.93 -11.21
C GLU A 11 6.83 20.44 -10.89
N LEU A 12 6.92 19.61 -11.93
CA LEU A 12 7.05 18.16 -11.76
C LEU A 12 8.42 17.85 -11.16
N THR A 13 8.44 17.39 -9.91
CA THR A 13 9.69 17.05 -9.20
C THR A 13 10.04 15.57 -9.32
N MET A 14 9.03 14.71 -9.40
CA MET A 14 9.18 13.28 -9.60
C MET A 14 7.92 12.71 -10.22
N SER A 15 8.10 11.77 -11.14
CA SER A 15 7.08 10.82 -11.55
C SER A 15 7.72 9.47 -11.88
N ASP A 16 6.90 8.44 -11.95
CA ASP A 16 7.29 7.13 -12.47
C ASP A 16 6.10 6.54 -13.21
N GLU A 17 6.23 6.41 -14.52
CA GLU A 17 5.16 5.91 -15.39
C GLU A 17 5.26 4.39 -15.62
N PHE A 18 6.27 3.74 -15.03
CA PHE A 18 6.47 2.29 -15.13
C PHE A 18 6.65 1.76 -16.57
N ASN A 19 7.23 2.58 -17.45
CA ASN A 19 7.43 2.27 -18.89
C ASN A 19 8.54 1.26 -19.21
N GLU A 20 9.29 0.80 -18.21
CA GLU A 20 10.30 -0.25 -18.38
C GLU A 20 9.72 -1.57 -17.87
N PRO A 21 9.46 -2.58 -18.72
CA PRO A 21 8.90 -3.86 -18.30
C PRO A 21 9.92 -4.73 -17.55
N GLY A 22 9.44 -5.57 -16.64
CA GLY A 22 10.26 -6.52 -15.90
C GLY A 22 11.13 -5.90 -14.81
N ARG A 23 10.76 -4.71 -14.28
CA ARG A 23 11.49 -4.08 -13.18
C ARG A 23 11.51 -4.98 -11.95
N ASP A 24 12.67 -5.00 -11.29
CA ASP A 24 12.93 -5.77 -10.09
C ASP A 24 12.91 -4.85 -8.87
N PHE A 25 11.85 -4.94 -8.07
CA PHE A 25 11.67 -4.10 -6.89
C PHE A 25 12.35 -4.63 -5.64
N ARG A 26 13.20 -5.67 -5.73
CA ARG A 26 13.97 -6.15 -4.58
C ARG A 26 14.82 -5.02 -3.97
N PRO A 27 15.10 -5.06 -2.66
CA PRO A 27 15.97 -4.08 -2.01
C PRO A 27 17.29 -3.90 -2.78
N GLY A 28 17.58 -2.66 -3.19
CA GLY A 28 18.78 -2.28 -3.92
C GLY A 28 18.76 -2.53 -5.44
N LYS A 29 17.64 -3.00 -6.01
CA LYS A 29 17.50 -3.25 -7.45
C LYS A 29 16.79 -2.13 -8.20
N ASP A 30 15.83 -1.47 -7.56
CA ASP A 30 15.15 -0.31 -8.11
C ASP A 30 15.58 0.98 -7.39
N HIS A 31 15.79 2.04 -8.18
CA HIS A 31 16.28 3.32 -7.68
C HIS A 31 15.20 4.16 -6.97
N ILE A 32 13.91 3.82 -7.07
CA ILE A 32 12.79 4.52 -6.43
C ILE A 32 12.09 3.59 -5.43
N TRP A 33 11.67 2.42 -5.88
CA TRP A 33 10.75 1.53 -5.19
C TRP A 33 11.45 0.36 -4.49
N THR A 34 10.78 -0.24 -3.51
CA THR A 34 11.25 -1.43 -2.81
C THR A 34 10.06 -2.28 -2.38
N SER A 35 10.01 -3.53 -2.84
CA SER A 35 9.01 -4.51 -2.44
C SER A 35 9.34 -5.17 -1.10
N LEU A 36 8.32 -5.66 -0.42
CA LEU A 36 8.45 -6.39 0.85
C LEU A 36 8.41 -7.91 0.67
N GLU A 37 8.97 -8.61 1.66
CA GLU A 37 8.90 -10.06 1.79
C GLU A 37 8.65 -10.40 3.28
N LYS A 38 7.38 -10.47 3.68
CA LYS A 38 6.94 -10.80 5.05
C LYS A 38 5.43 -11.08 5.11
N PRO A 39 4.95 -11.89 6.07
CA PRO A 39 3.52 -11.97 6.39
C PRO A 39 2.99 -10.58 6.77
N ASP A 40 1.78 -10.22 6.36
CA ASP A 40 1.11 -9.08 6.98
C ASP A 40 0.77 -9.44 8.45
N GLY A 41 1.03 -8.50 9.36
CA GLY A 41 0.85 -8.69 10.80
C GLY A 41 -0.16 -7.70 11.40
N VAL A 42 -0.94 -7.01 10.57
CA VAL A 42 -1.97 -6.04 10.99
C VAL A 42 -3.33 -6.39 10.38
N ASN A 43 -4.40 -5.76 10.86
CA ASN A 43 -5.76 -5.82 10.29
C ASN A 43 -6.40 -7.21 10.10
N ALA A 44 -5.86 -8.28 10.72
CA ALA A 44 -6.26 -9.66 10.45
C ALA A 44 -6.11 -10.04 8.95
N ALA A 45 -5.10 -9.46 8.31
CA ALA A 45 -4.70 -9.76 6.95
C ALA A 45 -4.46 -11.26 6.74
N LEU A 46 -4.82 -11.75 5.57
CA LEU A 46 -4.80 -13.18 5.21
C LEU A 46 -3.63 -13.54 4.30
N GLU A 47 -2.81 -12.55 3.95
CA GLU A 47 -1.80 -12.64 2.92
C GLU A 47 -0.36 -12.48 3.44
N ILE A 48 0.55 -13.02 2.63
CA ILE A 48 1.98 -12.75 2.74
C ILE A 48 2.37 -11.84 1.60
N TYR A 49 3.06 -10.75 1.92
CA TYR A 49 3.70 -9.94 0.89
C TYR A 49 4.95 -10.63 0.39
N SER A 50 5.01 -10.75 -0.93
CA SER A 50 6.13 -11.31 -1.64
C SER A 50 6.56 -10.43 -2.80
N ARG A 51 7.88 -10.29 -2.93
CA ARG A 51 8.51 -9.55 -4.04
C ARG A 51 8.22 -10.15 -5.41
N SER A 52 7.85 -11.43 -5.50
CA SER A 52 7.54 -12.09 -6.77
C SER A 52 6.14 -11.76 -7.29
N MET A 53 5.28 -11.16 -6.46
CA MET A 53 3.89 -10.84 -6.82
C MET A 53 3.75 -9.42 -7.39
N THR A 54 4.85 -8.84 -7.87
CA THR A 54 4.85 -7.50 -8.45
C THR A 54 5.99 -7.32 -9.43
N SER A 55 5.72 -6.57 -10.50
CA SER A 55 6.73 -6.06 -11.43
C SER A 55 6.04 -4.98 -12.30
N THR A 56 6.64 -4.68 -13.44
CA THR A 56 6.08 -3.86 -14.50
C THR A 56 5.89 -4.70 -15.75
N LYS A 57 4.85 -4.40 -16.53
CA LYS A 57 4.62 -5.03 -17.83
C LYS A 57 4.06 -4.02 -18.81
N CYS A 58 4.15 -4.34 -20.09
CA CYS A 58 3.51 -3.60 -21.16
C CYS A 58 2.59 -4.53 -21.95
N ASP A 59 1.37 -4.08 -22.22
CA ASP A 59 0.43 -4.81 -23.08
C ASP A 59 0.77 -4.54 -24.57
N ASP A 60 0.17 -5.33 -25.47
CA ASP A 60 0.39 -5.25 -26.92
C ASP A 60 0.02 -3.88 -27.51
N ASP A 61 -0.83 -3.10 -26.83
CA ASP A 61 -1.23 -1.74 -27.22
C ASP A 61 -0.22 -0.65 -26.82
N GLY A 62 0.89 -1.04 -26.19
CA GLY A 62 1.95 -0.14 -25.72
C GLY A 62 1.69 0.46 -24.33
N THR A 63 0.60 0.10 -23.66
CA THR A 63 0.32 0.54 -22.29
C THR A 63 1.23 -0.21 -21.32
N CYS A 64 2.16 0.50 -20.68
CA CYS A 64 2.99 -0.03 -19.60
C CYS A 64 2.43 0.34 -18.23
N TYR A 65 2.59 -0.57 -17.26
CA TYR A 65 2.06 -0.39 -15.92
C TYR A 65 2.80 -1.25 -14.89
N PHE A 66 2.81 -0.74 -13.67
CA PHE A 66 3.05 -1.51 -12.46
C PHE A 66 1.86 -2.41 -12.16
N TYR A 67 2.12 -3.64 -11.71
CA TYR A 67 1.07 -4.53 -11.26
C TYR A 67 1.41 -5.18 -9.91
N ILE A 68 0.35 -5.52 -9.19
CA ILE A 68 0.36 -6.47 -8.08
C ILE A 68 -0.55 -7.62 -8.47
N GLU A 69 -0.07 -8.83 -8.23
CA GLU A 69 -0.81 -10.07 -8.38
C GLU A 69 -1.15 -10.62 -7.00
N THR A 70 -2.31 -11.25 -6.89
CA THR A 70 -2.72 -11.98 -5.69
C THR A 70 -3.09 -13.39 -6.10
N ILE A 71 -2.52 -14.37 -5.41
CA ILE A 71 -2.79 -15.79 -5.64
C ILE A 71 -3.23 -16.46 -4.35
N GLU A 72 -4.01 -17.53 -4.48
CA GLU A 72 -4.23 -18.50 -3.40
C GLU A 72 -2.93 -19.28 -3.17
N ASP A 73 -2.42 -19.21 -1.95
CA ASP A 73 -1.19 -19.86 -1.55
C ASP A 73 -1.21 -20.08 -0.04
N HIS A 74 -1.71 -21.24 0.38
CA HIS A 74 -1.82 -21.57 1.79
C HIS A 74 -0.45 -21.85 2.41
N GLN A 75 -0.05 -21.03 3.37
CA GLN A 75 1.23 -21.08 4.06
C GLN A 75 1.03 -21.01 5.57
N VAL A 76 1.86 -21.75 6.31
CA VAL A 76 1.90 -21.66 7.78
C VAL A 76 3.23 -21.07 8.19
N ILE A 77 3.22 -19.87 8.77
CA ILE A 77 4.43 -19.14 9.16
C ILE A 77 4.50 -19.02 10.68
N SER A 78 5.68 -19.30 11.24
CA SER A 78 5.98 -19.03 12.64
C SER A 78 6.32 -17.55 12.83
N VAL A 79 5.46 -16.82 13.54
CA VAL A 79 5.62 -15.38 13.81
C VAL A 79 5.73 -15.12 15.31
N TYR A 80 6.53 -14.13 15.70
CA TYR A 80 6.62 -13.71 17.09
C TYR A 80 5.41 -12.86 17.48
N ASN A 81 4.59 -13.35 18.39
CA ASN A 81 3.40 -12.64 18.88
C ASN A 81 3.72 -11.96 20.22
N MET A 82 3.83 -10.63 20.18
CA MET A 82 4.08 -9.81 21.38
C MET A 82 2.84 -9.54 22.23
N TYR A 83 1.65 -9.90 21.75
CA TYR A 83 0.36 -9.61 22.39
C TYR A 83 -0.18 -10.77 23.24
N ILE A 84 0.42 -11.95 23.17
CA ILE A 84 0.12 -13.07 24.08
C ILE A 84 1.03 -13.01 25.31
N ASN A 85 0.60 -13.61 26.43
CA ASN A 85 1.36 -13.63 27.68
C ASN A 85 1.62 -15.07 28.16
N PRO A 86 2.88 -15.54 28.19
CA PRO A 86 4.10 -14.83 27.80
C PRO A 86 4.21 -14.66 26.26
N PRO A 87 4.88 -13.60 25.77
CA PRO A 87 5.21 -13.46 24.36
C PRO A 87 5.96 -14.67 23.82
N ALA A 88 5.53 -15.20 22.68
CA ALA A 88 6.11 -16.40 22.10
C ALA A 88 5.92 -16.44 20.58
N PHE A 89 6.66 -17.34 19.93
CA PHE A 89 6.40 -17.70 18.54
C PHE A 89 5.14 -18.55 18.45
N VAL A 90 4.29 -18.22 17.48
CA VAL A 90 3.05 -18.96 17.17
C VAL A 90 2.98 -19.23 15.67
N ASN A 91 2.37 -20.34 15.29
CA ASN A 91 2.10 -20.66 13.90
C ASN A 91 0.79 -19.96 13.48
N VAL A 92 0.83 -19.23 12.37
CA VAL A 92 -0.31 -18.53 11.79
C VAL A 92 -0.48 -18.98 10.35
N GLU A 93 -1.72 -19.23 9.97
CA GLU A 93 -2.10 -19.59 8.60
C GLU A 93 -2.35 -18.32 7.78
N PHE A 94 -1.77 -18.28 6.59
CA PHE A 94 -2.00 -17.27 5.56
C PHE A 94 -2.49 -18.00 4.32
N PHE A 95 -3.53 -17.49 3.68
CA PHE A 95 -4.21 -18.17 2.57
C PHE A 95 -3.82 -17.59 1.21
N TYR A 96 -3.25 -16.39 1.20
CA TYR A 96 -2.96 -15.65 -0.02
C TYR A 96 -1.51 -15.18 -0.05
N ARG A 97 -1.02 -14.93 -1.25
CA ARG A 97 0.24 -14.22 -1.48
C ARG A 97 -0.04 -13.03 -2.39
N ALA A 98 0.41 -11.86 -1.96
CA ALA A 98 0.25 -10.60 -2.66
C ALA A 98 1.57 -9.82 -2.65
N ALA A 99 1.57 -8.53 -2.99
CA ALA A 99 2.74 -7.66 -2.87
C ALA A 99 2.42 -6.36 -2.12
N MET A 100 3.47 -5.79 -1.54
CA MET A 100 3.49 -4.42 -1.06
C MET A 100 4.76 -3.74 -1.56
N VAL A 101 4.62 -2.54 -2.12
CA VAL A 101 5.75 -1.74 -2.61
C VAL A 101 5.82 -0.40 -1.88
N GLN A 102 7.01 -0.03 -1.43
CA GLN A 102 7.26 1.20 -0.69
C GLN A 102 8.26 2.07 -1.45
N SER A 103 8.06 3.38 -1.43
CA SER A 103 9.15 4.31 -1.75
C SER A 103 10.13 4.31 -0.57
N TRP A 104 11.43 4.24 -0.86
CA TRP A 104 12.42 4.25 0.22
C TRP A 104 12.75 5.67 0.68
N ASN A 105 12.02 6.26 1.65
CA ASN A 105 12.35 7.57 2.26
C ASN A 105 12.78 8.68 1.28
N LYS A 106 12.27 8.63 0.04
CA LYS A 106 12.82 9.40 -1.08
C LYS A 106 12.11 10.74 -1.30
N PHE A 107 11.00 10.98 -0.60
CA PHE A 107 10.20 12.20 -0.77
C PHE A 107 9.90 12.86 0.57
N CYS A 108 10.50 14.03 0.79
CA CYS A 108 10.03 14.95 1.82
C CYS A 108 8.83 15.73 1.25
N TYR A 109 7.63 15.32 1.62
CA TYR A 109 6.40 15.97 1.15
C TYR A 109 5.93 17.03 2.15
N GLN A 110 6.23 18.30 1.88
CA GLN A 110 5.79 19.45 2.71
C GLN A 110 4.67 20.28 2.07
N GLY A 111 4.29 19.93 0.84
CA GLY A 111 3.27 20.61 0.06
C GLY A 111 3.47 20.32 -1.42
N GLY A 112 2.37 20.25 -2.17
CA GLY A 112 2.39 19.88 -3.58
C GLY A 112 1.11 19.18 -3.97
N MET A 113 1.21 18.38 -5.03
CA MET A 113 0.16 17.48 -5.46
C MET A 113 0.77 16.12 -5.76
N VAL A 114 0.10 15.06 -5.30
CA VAL A 114 0.41 13.66 -5.65
C VAL A 114 -0.78 13.16 -6.45
N GLU A 115 -0.52 12.66 -7.65
CA GLU A 115 -1.53 12.06 -8.51
C GLU A 115 -1.13 10.62 -8.78
N VAL A 116 -2.10 9.71 -8.68
CA VAL A 116 -1.92 8.30 -9.01
C VAL A 116 -3.05 7.90 -9.94
N ARG A 117 -2.71 7.33 -11.09
CA ARG A 117 -3.65 6.67 -11.98
C ARG A 117 -3.59 5.17 -11.71
N ALA A 118 -4.68 4.62 -11.19
CA ALA A 118 -4.76 3.20 -10.84
C ALA A 118 -6.01 2.55 -11.41
N GLN A 119 -5.90 1.26 -11.73
CA GLN A 119 -7.03 0.38 -11.95
C GLN A 119 -7.13 -0.56 -10.75
N LEU A 120 -8.24 -0.48 -10.02
CA LEU A 120 -8.43 -1.31 -8.84
C LEU A 120 -8.86 -2.73 -9.24
N PRO A 121 -8.43 -3.76 -8.49
CA PRO A 121 -8.91 -5.13 -8.67
C PRO A 121 -10.42 -5.23 -8.49
N GLY A 122 -11.07 -5.96 -9.40
CA GLY A 122 -12.51 -6.19 -9.35
C GLY A 122 -13.01 -6.88 -10.60
N ALA A 123 -14.02 -7.73 -10.45
CA ALA A 123 -14.66 -8.44 -11.54
C ALA A 123 -15.69 -7.53 -12.24
N VAL A 124 -15.19 -6.53 -12.98
CA VAL A 124 -15.98 -5.45 -13.58
C VAL A 124 -16.29 -5.64 -15.08
N SER A 125 -15.96 -6.81 -15.64
CA SER A 125 -16.34 -7.14 -17.02
C SER A 125 -17.80 -7.59 -17.10
N LYS A 126 -18.48 -7.35 -18.22
CA LYS A 126 -19.86 -7.86 -18.43
C LYS A 126 -19.99 -9.38 -18.25
N LYS A 127 -18.90 -10.13 -18.47
CA LYS A 127 -18.87 -11.60 -18.33
C LYS A 127 -18.86 -12.07 -16.87
N SER A 128 -18.51 -11.21 -15.92
CA SER A 128 -18.44 -11.61 -14.50
C SER A 128 -19.82 -11.88 -13.91
N GLY A 129 -20.89 -11.30 -14.46
CA GLY A 129 -22.22 -11.35 -13.85
C GLY A 129 -22.34 -10.46 -12.61
N ASN A 130 -21.38 -9.56 -12.39
CA ASN A 130 -21.41 -8.61 -11.28
C ASN A 130 -22.66 -7.70 -11.36
N PRO A 131 -23.60 -7.80 -10.41
CA PRO A 131 -24.85 -7.05 -10.46
C PRO A 131 -24.62 -5.55 -10.25
N ASP A 132 -23.55 -5.15 -9.57
CA ASP A 132 -23.23 -3.74 -9.31
C ASP A 132 -22.91 -2.97 -10.61
N LEU A 133 -22.64 -3.67 -11.72
CA LEU A 133 -22.43 -3.04 -13.04
C LEU A 133 -23.66 -2.28 -13.56
N ALA A 134 -24.86 -2.66 -13.11
CA ALA A 134 -26.10 -1.99 -13.51
C ALA A 134 -26.21 -0.56 -12.92
N GLU A 135 -25.51 -0.28 -11.83
CA GLU A 135 -25.49 1.02 -11.15
C GLU A 135 -24.61 2.06 -11.88
N GLY A 136 -23.89 1.64 -12.92
CA GLY A 136 -23.06 2.50 -13.76
C GLY A 136 -21.70 2.86 -13.16
N PRO A 137 -20.92 3.74 -13.83
CA PRO A 137 -19.53 4.03 -13.47
C PRO A 137 -19.33 4.68 -12.09
N SER A 138 -20.38 5.28 -11.53
CA SER A 138 -20.37 5.89 -10.20
C SER A 138 -21.25 5.12 -9.20
N GLY A 139 -21.69 3.92 -9.59
CA GLY A 139 -22.44 3.01 -8.73
C GLY A 139 -21.61 2.56 -7.54
N ARG A 140 -22.26 2.41 -6.38
CA ARG A 140 -21.59 1.94 -5.16
C ARG A 140 -21.43 0.42 -5.24
N ALA A 141 -20.19 -0.06 -5.14
CA ALA A 141 -19.91 -1.48 -4.95
C ALA A 141 -20.58 -1.99 -3.67
N SER A 142 -21.37 -3.06 -3.80
CA SER A 142 -22.16 -3.64 -2.71
C SER A 142 -21.96 -5.16 -2.61
N THR A 143 -21.57 -5.81 -3.71
CA THR A 143 -21.43 -7.26 -3.80
C THR A 143 -19.97 -7.67 -3.63
N VAL A 144 -19.53 -7.80 -2.37
CA VAL A 144 -18.11 -7.99 -1.96
C VAL A 144 -17.41 -9.14 -2.70
N SER A 145 -18.11 -10.22 -3.07
CA SER A 145 -17.52 -11.35 -3.81
C SER A 145 -16.94 -10.98 -5.18
N TYR A 146 -17.31 -9.84 -5.75
CA TYR A 146 -16.75 -9.32 -7.00
C TYR A 146 -15.57 -8.35 -6.80
N TYR A 147 -15.22 -8.05 -5.55
CA TYR A 147 -14.13 -7.16 -5.14
C TYR A 147 -13.35 -7.78 -3.98
N PRO A 148 -12.64 -8.90 -4.21
CA PRO A 148 -12.16 -9.79 -3.14
C PRO A 148 -10.92 -9.29 -2.39
N THR A 149 -10.38 -8.13 -2.78
CA THR A 149 -9.14 -7.57 -2.23
C THR A 149 -9.39 -6.14 -1.79
N TRP A 150 -8.64 -5.67 -0.79
CA TRP A 150 -8.63 -4.29 -0.35
C TRP A 150 -7.37 -3.57 -0.87
N PRO A 151 -7.43 -2.92 -2.06
CA PRO A 151 -6.31 -2.17 -2.59
C PRO A 151 -6.09 -0.87 -1.79
N GLY A 152 -4.87 -0.66 -1.31
CA GLY A 152 -4.50 0.50 -0.49
C GLY A 152 -3.36 1.32 -1.10
N ILE A 153 -3.64 2.55 -1.53
CA ILE A 153 -2.62 3.53 -1.96
C ILE A 153 -2.61 4.65 -0.91
N TRP A 154 -1.51 4.81 -0.20
CA TRP A 154 -1.48 5.74 0.93
C TRP A 154 -0.08 6.31 1.20
N MET A 155 -0.02 7.32 2.06
CA MET A 155 1.22 7.91 2.51
C MET A 155 1.25 7.87 4.04
N MET A 156 2.41 7.62 4.62
CA MET A 156 2.60 7.48 6.06
C MET A 156 3.82 8.20 6.52
N GLY A 157 3.84 8.61 7.78
CA GLY A 157 5.00 9.23 8.35
C GLY A 157 6.30 8.38 8.39
N ASN A 158 7.49 8.93 8.10
CA ASN A 158 8.83 8.35 8.29
C ASN A 158 9.22 8.14 9.78
N LEU A 159 8.30 8.40 10.72
CA LEU A 159 8.50 7.96 12.10
C LEU A 159 8.28 6.46 12.28
N GLY A 160 7.61 5.81 11.33
CA GLY A 160 7.44 4.37 11.32
C GLY A 160 7.57 3.82 9.93
N ARG A 161 7.55 2.50 9.86
CA ARG A 161 7.50 1.77 8.62
C ARG A 161 6.21 0.96 8.59
N ALA A 162 5.41 1.21 7.57
CA ALA A 162 4.20 0.47 7.28
C ALA A 162 4.40 -1.04 7.46
N ILE A 163 3.46 -1.71 8.11
CA ILE A 163 3.45 -3.15 8.46
C ILE A 163 4.61 -3.66 9.35
N PHE A 164 5.44 -2.76 9.89
CA PHE A 164 6.38 -3.06 10.98
C PHE A 164 5.80 -2.52 12.29
N SER A 165 4.90 -3.29 12.91
CA SER A 165 4.06 -2.87 14.04
C SER A 165 4.83 -2.29 15.23
N GLY A 166 6.07 -2.73 15.48
CA GLY A 166 6.92 -2.15 16.52
C GLY A 166 7.31 -0.70 16.25
N SER A 167 7.51 -0.33 14.97
CA SER A 167 7.82 1.04 14.57
C SER A 167 6.59 1.93 14.48
N THR A 168 5.40 1.36 14.28
CA THR A 168 4.14 2.10 14.14
C THR A 168 3.32 2.18 15.42
N SER A 169 3.74 1.48 16.47
CA SER A 169 3.09 1.49 17.77
C SER A 169 3.01 2.92 18.32
N ARG A 170 1.81 3.33 18.74
CA ARG A 170 1.51 4.66 19.30
C ARG A 170 1.69 5.85 18.36
N ILE A 171 2.10 5.64 17.11
CA ILE A 171 2.20 6.70 16.09
C ILE A 171 1.18 6.53 14.96
N TRP A 172 0.66 5.32 14.76
CA TRP A 172 -0.39 5.04 13.79
C TRP A 172 -1.77 5.02 14.46
N PRO A 173 -2.83 5.58 13.85
CA PRO A 173 -2.92 6.27 12.55
C PRO A 173 -2.73 7.80 12.61
N PHE A 174 -2.18 8.34 13.70
CA PHE A 174 -2.40 9.74 14.03
C PHE A 174 -1.24 10.67 13.67
N SER A 175 -1.49 11.59 12.74
CA SER A 175 -0.74 12.84 12.60
C SER A 175 -1.61 13.99 13.09
N TYR A 176 -1.37 14.49 14.29
CA TYR A 176 -2.07 15.66 14.82
C TYR A 176 -1.32 16.95 14.45
N ASN A 177 -2.06 17.99 14.10
CA ASN A 177 -1.54 19.35 13.92
C ASN A 177 -1.44 20.12 15.25
N GLU A 178 -1.86 19.51 16.35
CA GLU A 178 -1.84 20.05 17.70
C GLU A 178 -1.38 18.98 18.71
N CYS A 179 -0.75 19.40 19.80
CA CYS A 179 -0.48 18.51 20.92
C CYS A 179 -1.76 18.35 21.72
N ASN A 180 -2.42 17.19 21.62
CA ASN A 180 -3.61 16.87 22.42
C ASN A 180 -3.20 16.00 23.62
N PRO A 181 -3.07 16.56 24.84
CA PRO A 181 -2.62 15.84 26.02
C PRO A 181 -3.67 14.84 26.56
N ASP A 182 -4.93 14.96 26.13
CA ASP A 182 -6.04 14.15 26.64
C ASP A 182 -6.19 12.82 25.88
N VAL A 183 -5.57 12.69 24.70
CA VAL A 183 -5.70 11.51 23.84
C VAL A 183 -4.63 10.44 24.13
N PHE A 184 -3.43 10.83 24.56
CA PHE A 184 -2.36 9.95 25.07
C PHE A 184 -1.38 10.81 25.88
N GLU A 185 -0.72 10.27 26.91
CA GLU A 185 0.45 10.93 27.55
C GLU A 185 1.73 10.75 26.69
N PRO A 186 2.27 11.76 25.96
CA PRO A 186 3.40 11.54 25.07
C PRO A 186 4.55 12.51 25.37
N LYS A 187 5.65 12.00 25.94
CA LYS A 187 6.95 12.69 25.86
C LYS A 187 7.55 12.39 24.48
N THR A 188 7.72 13.43 23.67
CA THR A 188 8.42 13.53 22.36
C THR A 188 7.58 13.40 21.10
N SER A 189 7.87 14.32 20.16
CA SER A 189 7.18 14.60 18.90
C SER A 189 8.15 14.47 17.72
N ALA A 190 7.65 14.01 16.57
CA ALA A 190 8.13 14.40 15.24
C ALA A 190 7.14 13.92 14.17
N SER A 191 7.15 14.58 13.01
CA SER A 191 6.32 14.27 11.84
C SER A 191 7.22 14.31 10.62
N MET A 192 7.09 13.37 9.70
CA MET A 192 7.74 13.36 8.38
C MET A 192 7.05 12.29 7.53
N LEU A 193 6.91 12.34 6.20
CA LEU A 193 6.15 11.40 5.31
C LEU A 193 7.03 10.43 4.47
N VAL A 194 6.44 9.31 4.05
CA VAL A 194 6.89 8.19 3.19
C VAL A 194 5.68 7.72 2.38
N MET A 195 5.85 7.50 1.08
CA MET A 195 4.79 7.01 0.19
C MET A 195 4.78 5.47 0.19
N ALA A 196 3.64 4.85 0.54
CA ALA A 196 3.38 3.42 0.42
C ALA A 196 2.44 3.21 -0.78
N ILE A 197 2.96 2.69 -1.89
CA ILE A 197 2.14 2.40 -3.05
C ILE A 197 1.74 0.94 -3.02
N LEU A 198 0.45 0.73 -2.75
CA LEU A 198 -0.31 -0.50 -2.95
C LEU A 198 0.03 -1.61 -1.94
N ALA A 199 -0.84 -1.72 -0.92
CA ALA A 199 -1.10 -2.95 -0.18
C ALA A 199 -2.39 -3.59 -0.73
N MET A 200 -2.52 -4.91 -0.71
CA MET A 200 -3.79 -5.59 -0.92
C MET A 200 -4.07 -6.38 0.35
N ASP A 201 -4.91 -5.82 1.24
CA ASP A 201 -5.40 -6.46 2.47
C ASP A 201 -6.68 -7.27 2.20
#